data_AF-D8TAL9-F1
#
_entry.id   AF-D8TAL9-F1
#
_cell.length_a   1.000
_cell.length_b   1.000
_cell.length_c   1.000
_cell.angle_alpha   90.00
_cell.angle_beta   90.00
_cell.angle_gamma   90.00
#
_symmetry.space_group_name_H-M   'P 1'
#
loop_
_entity.id
_entity.type
_entity.pdbx_description
1 polymer ?
#
loop_
_entity_poly.entity_id
_entity_poly.type
_entity_poly.pdbx_seq_one_letter_code
_entity_poly.pdbx_strand_id
1 'polypeptide(L)'
;WRAAGAEFLGTLLFVYLGCGSVKYIAGMLGPGMTAARLVAIALGHGLAIAFLAGATGAISGGHLNPAVTLAFVVAGKETLLRAGLYVGAQ
;
A
#
# COMPACT_ATOMS: atom_id res chain seq x y z
N TRP A 1 15.70 8.29 7.97
CA TRP A 1 15.73 7.72 6.61
C TRP A 1 15.18 6.29 6.55
N ARG A 2 15.53 5.38 7.47
CA ARG A 2 15.03 3.98 7.45
C ARG A 2 13.50 3.86 7.35
N ALA A 3 12.76 4.62 8.16
CA ALA A 3 11.30 4.63 8.12
C ALA A 3 10.73 5.13 6.79
N ALA A 4 11.22 6.27 6.27
CA ALA A 4 10.81 6.78 4.96
C ALA A 4 11.17 5.80 3.82
N GLY A 5 12.32 5.13 3.89
CA GLY A 5 12.69 4.09 2.93
C GLY A 5 11.77 2.86 2.99
N ALA A 6 11.30 2.48 4.18
CA ALA A 6 10.31 1.42 4.34
C ALA A 6 8.94 1.82 3.76
N GLU A 7 8.52 3.07 3.97
CA GLU A 7 7.30 3.62 3.36
C GLU A 7 7.39 3.67 1.82
N PHE A 8 8.53 4.09 1.27
CA PHE A 8 8.77 4.09 -0.18
C PHE A 8 8.73 2.68 -0.77
N LEU A 9 9.53 1.74 -0.24
CA LEU A 9 9.57 0.38 -0.75
C LEU A 9 8.23 -0.35 -0.56
N GLY A 10 7.58 -0.16 0.58
CA GLY A 10 6.27 -0.75 0.85
C GLY A 10 5.21 -0.22 -0.11
N THR A 11 5.15 1.09 -0.34
CA THR A 11 4.14 1.68 -1.24
C THR A 11 4.43 1.34 -2.71
N LEU A 12 5.70 1.35 -3.12
CA LEU A 12 6.13 0.91 -4.45
C LEU A 12 5.68 -0.53 -4.73
N LEU A 13 5.94 -1.45 -3.80
CA LEU A 13 5.56 -2.85 -3.96
C LEU A 13 4.03 -3.02 -3.92
N PHE A 14 3.33 -2.28 -3.05
CA PHE A 14 1.88 -2.31 -2.97
C PHE A 14 1.23 -1.87 -4.29
N VAL A 15 1.66 -0.75 -4.86
CA VAL A 15 1.17 -0.26 -6.16
C VAL A 15 1.53 -1.22 -7.28
N TYR A 16 2.77 -1.73 -7.31
CA TYR A 16 3.21 -2.67 -8.33
C TYR A 16 2.35 -3.95 -8.34
N LEU A 17 2.16 -4.57 -7.17
CA LEU A 17 1.35 -5.79 -7.03
C LEU A 17 -0.13 -5.51 -7.28
N GLY A 18 -0.64 -4.40 -6.75
CA GLY A 18 -2.03 -3.99 -6.90
C GLY A 18 -2.40 -3.69 -8.35
N CYS A 19 -1.78 -2.67 -8.95
CA CYS A 19 -2.02 -2.32 -10.35
C CYS A 19 -1.61 -3.45 -11.30
N GLY A 20 -0.55 -4.18 -10.98
CA GLY A 20 -0.12 -5.38 -11.71
C GLY A 20 -1.20 -6.45 -11.76
N SER A 21 -1.89 -6.73 -10.65
CA SER A 21 -3.00 -7.70 -10.60
C SER A 21 -4.15 -7.28 -11.51
N VAL A 22 -4.50 -5.98 -11.56
CA VAL A 22 -5.53 -5.45 -12.46
C VAL A 22 -5.10 -5.61 -13.91
N LYS A 23 -3.87 -5.24 -14.25
CA LYS A 23 -3.36 -5.33 -15.62
C LYS A 23 -3.24 -6.76 -16.10
N TYR A 24 -2.75 -7.66 -15.27
CA TYR A 24 -2.65 -9.08 -15.59
C TYR A 24 -4.04 -9.69 -15.81
N ILE A 25 -4.96 -9.46 -14.86
CA ILE A 25 -6.29 -10.01 -14.95
C ILE A 25 -7.02 -9.39 -16.13
N ALA A 26 -7.16 -8.07 -16.24
CA ALA A 26 -7.91 -7.43 -17.34
C ALA A 26 -7.25 -7.54 -18.72
N GLY A 27 -5.92 -7.69 -18.79
CA GLY A 27 -5.16 -7.66 -20.04
C GLY A 27 -4.75 -9.02 -20.60
N MET A 28 -4.45 -10.03 -19.76
CA MET A 28 -3.93 -11.32 -20.22
C MET A 28 -4.96 -12.46 -20.14
N LEU A 29 -5.92 -12.40 -19.22
CA LEU A 29 -6.96 -13.45 -19.07
C LEU A 29 -8.20 -13.21 -19.97
N GLY A 30 -8.16 -12.21 -20.86
CA GLY A 30 -9.21 -11.91 -21.83
C GLY A 30 -10.16 -10.78 -21.41
N PRO A 31 -11.01 -10.28 -22.32
CA PRO A 31 -11.90 -9.15 -22.04
C PRO A 31 -12.99 -9.50 -21.01
N GLY A 32 -13.50 -8.49 -20.31
CA GLY A 32 -14.67 -8.59 -19.43
C GLY A 32 -14.35 -8.77 -17.94
N MET A 33 -14.91 -7.91 -17.10
CA MET A 33 -14.73 -7.98 -15.65
C MET A 33 -15.84 -8.83 -15.03
N THR A 34 -15.51 -10.04 -14.55
CA THR A 34 -16.46 -10.90 -13.83
C THR A 34 -16.30 -10.73 -12.31
N ALA A 35 -17.31 -11.14 -11.54
CA ALA A 35 -17.25 -11.10 -10.08
C ALA A 35 -16.03 -11.88 -9.52
N ALA A 36 -15.74 -13.06 -10.07
CA ALA A 36 -14.59 -13.87 -9.67
C ALA A 36 -13.25 -13.15 -9.91
N ARG A 37 -13.14 -12.42 -11.03
CA ARG A 37 -11.94 -11.64 -11.38
C ARG A 37 -11.77 -10.43 -10.46
N LEU A 38 -12.86 -9.74 -10.12
CA LEU A 38 -12.83 -8.65 -9.12
C LEU A 38 -12.38 -9.16 -7.76
N VAL A 39 -12.89 -10.30 -7.31
CA VAL A 39 -12.49 -10.92 -6.05
C VAL A 39 -10.99 -11.28 -6.07
N ALA A 40 -10.47 -11.82 -7.17
CA ALA A 40 -9.05 -12.11 -7.31
C ALA A 40 -8.17 -10.84 -7.22
N ILE A 41 -8.58 -9.75 -7.88
CA ILE A 41 -7.89 -8.43 -7.78
C ILE A 41 -7.92 -7.91 -6.34
N ALA A 42 -9.10 -7.97 -5.69
CA ALA A 42 -9.29 -7.49 -4.33
C ALA A 42 -8.46 -8.29 -3.32
N LEU A 43 -8.41 -9.62 -3.45
CA LEU A 43 -7.55 -10.49 -2.65
C LEU A 43 -6.08 -10.17 -2.89
N GLY A 44 -5.66 -9.96 -4.15
CA GLY A 44 -4.30 -9.56 -4.48
C GLY A 44 -3.86 -8.27 -3.77
N HIS A 45 -4.70 -7.22 -3.81
CA HIS A 45 -4.42 -5.97 -3.09
C HIS A 45 -4.43 -6.15 -1.58
N GLY A 46 -5.46 -6.82 -1.04
CA GLY A 46 -5.66 -7.00 0.39
C GLY A 46 -4.52 -7.80 1.03
N LEU A 47 -4.07 -8.87 0.38
CA LEU A 47 -2.91 -9.64 0.83
C LEU A 47 -1.62 -8.84 0.70
N ALA A 48 -1.42 -8.13 -0.42
CA ALA A 48 -0.23 -7.29 -0.59
C ALA A 48 -0.08 -6.27 0.55
N ILE A 49 -1.14 -5.52 0.86
CA ILE A 49 -1.07 -4.53 1.94
C ILE A 49 -0.92 -5.19 3.32
N ALA A 50 -1.58 -6.32 3.57
CA ALA A 50 -1.45 -7.04 4.85
C ALA A 50 -0.01 -7.50 5.11
N PHE A 51 0.65 -8.09 4.09
CA PHE A 51 2.05 -8.52 4.20
C PHE A 51 3.00 -7.33 4.32
N LEU A 52 2.84 -6.30 3.48
CA LEU A 52 3.75 -5.16 3.46
C LEU A 52 3.65 -4.31 4.73
N ALA A 53 2.44 -4.07 5.25
CA ALA A 53 2.23 -3.39 6.52
C ALA A 53 2.82 -4.20 7.69
N GLY A 54 2.64 -5.53 7.70
CA GLY A 54 3.27 -6.40 8.69
C GLY A 54 4.81 -6.39 8.63
N ALA A 55 5.38 -6.42 7.42
CA ALA A 55 6.83 -6.43 7.21
C ALA A 55 7.50 -5.09 7.56
N THR A 56 6.83 -3.98 7.29
CA THR A 56 7.37 -2.62 7.51
C THR A 56 6.95 -2.01 8.86
N GLY A 57 5.97 -2.60 9.55
CA GLY A 57 5.38 -2.08 10.78
C GLY A 57 6.39 -1.77 11.88
N ALA A 58 7.35 -2.66 12.13
CA ALA A 58 8.39 -2.44 13.13
C ALA A 58 9.40 -1.32 12.77
N ILE A 59 9.43 -0.89 11.50
CA ILE A 59 10.40 0.09 10.98
C ILE A 59 9.76 1.47 10.86
N SER A 60 8.58 1.57 10.26
CA SER A 60 7.89 2.85 9.99
C SER A 60 6.52 2.99 10.63
N GLY A 61 5.94 1.91 11.16
CA GLY A 61 4.51 1.85 11.48
C GLY A 61 3.65 1.31 10.33
N GLY A 62 4.23 1.13 9.15
CA GLY A 62 3.59 0.49 8.00
C GLY A 62 2.35 1.24 7.50
N HIS A 63 2.45 2.57 7.34
CA HIS A 63 1.31 3.39 6.94
C HIS A 63 0.94 3.14 5.48
N LEU A 64 1.94 3.15 4.59
CA LEU A 64 1.87 2.83 3.17
C LEU A 64 0.73 3.53 2.40
N ASN A 65 0.26 4.66 2.93
CA ASN A 65 -0.90 5.40 2.47
C ASN A 65 -0.95 6.78 3.15
N PRO A 66 -1.02 7.88 2.39
CA PRO A 66 -1.11 9.23 2.94
C PRO A 66 -2.32 9.46 3.87
N ALA A 67 -3.47 8.85 3.58
CA ALA A 67 -4.66 8.96 4.42
C ALA A 67 -4.48 8.24 5.77
N VAL A 68 -3.78 7.09 5.78
CA VAL A 68 -3.44 6.38 7.02
C VAL A 68 -2.45 7.18 7.84
N THR A 69 -1.43 7.76 7.18
CA THR A 69 -0.49 8.68 7.83
C THR A 69 -1.21 9.86 8.48
N LEU A 70 -2.14 10.49 7.77
CA LEU A 70 -2.93 11.59 8.31
C LEU A 70 -3.79 11.16 9.50
N ALA A 71 -4.42 9.97 9.43
CA ALA A 71 -5.19 9.42 10.54
C ALA A 71 -4.33 9.23 11.80
N PHE A 72 -3.07 8.81 11.65
CA PHE A 72 -2.14 8.69 12.77
C PHE A 72 -1.74 10.05 13.36
N VAL A 73 -1.59 11.09 12.53
CA VAL A 73 -1.38 12.46 13.00
C VAL A 73 -2.58 12.95 13.81
N VAL A 74 -3.79 12.79 13.28
CA VAL A 74 -5.04 13.19 13.96
C VAL A 74 -5.21 12.44 15.28
N ALA A 75 -4.81 11.17 15.33
CA ALA A 75 -4.83 10.35 16.54
C ALA A 75 -3.68 10.66 17.52
N GLY A 76 -2.80 11.63 17.23
CA GLY A 76 -1.65 11.97 18.07
C GLY A 76 -0.56 10.89 18.12
N LYS A 77 -0.54 9.98 17.14
CA LYS A 77 0.40 8.84 17.06
C LYS A 77 1.59 9.09 16.14
N GLU A 78 1.58 10.15 15.36
CA GLU A 78 2.67 10.53 14.47
C GLU A 78 2.86 12.04 14.41
N THR A 79 4.09 12.49 14.19
CA THR A 79 4.41 13.93 14.10
C THR A 79 4.19 14.47 12.69
N LEU A 80 3.83 15.76 12.56
CA LEU A 80 3.62 16.41 11.26
C LEU A 80 4.86 16.34 10.34
N LEU A 81 6.07 16.46 10.92
CA LEU A 81 7.31 16.37 10.15
C LEU A 81 7.50 14.97 9.56
N ARG A 82 7.33 13.91 10.38
CA ARG A 82 7.43 12.53 9.89
C ARG A 82 6.31 12.20 8.90
N ALA A 83 5.10 12.70 9.14
CA ALA A 83 3.99 12.55 8.22
C ALA A 83 4.30 13.16 6.85
N GLY A 84 4.87 14.37 6.80
CA GLY A 84 5.31 14.98 5.55
C GLY A 84 6.38 14.14 4.83
N LEU A 85 7.34 13.59 5.58
CA LEU A 85 8.36 12.70 5.01
C LEU A 85 7.78 11.37 4.51
N TYR A 86 6.75 10.82 5.17
CA TYR A 86 6.08 9.60 4.74
C TYR A 86 5.27 9.85 3.49
N VAL A 87 4.46 10.91 3.46
CA VAL A 87 3.66 11.28 2.28
C VAL A 87 4.54 11.59 1.07
N GLY A 88 5.71 12.19 1.26
CA GLY A 88 6.67 12.40 0.17
C GLY A 88 7.39 11.13 -0.29
N ALA A 89 7.39 10.07 0.54
CA ALA A 89 8.01 8.78 0.23
C ALA A 89 7.02 7.76 -0.36
N GLN A 90 5.74 7.84 0.02
CA GLN A 90 4.63 7.02 -0.47
C GLN A 90 4.24 7.42 -1.90
#